data_AF-A0A378MCA6-F1
#
_entry.id   AF-A0A378MCA6-F1
#
_cell.length_a   1.000
_cell.length_b   1.000
_cell.length_c   1.000
_cell.angle_alpha   90.00
_cell.angle_beta   90.00
_cell.angle_gamma   90.00
#
_symmetry.space_group_name_H-M   'P 1'
#
loop_
_entity.id
_entity.type
_entity.pdbx_description
1 polymer ?
#
loop_
_entity_poly.entity_id
_entity_poly.type
_entity_poly.pdbx_seq_one_letter_code
_entity_poly.pdbx_strand_id
1 'polypeptide(L)' 'MAQRFQVAKMLHEGKTYSVIETETGASTATISRVKRSLNYGNDMYEVVFARMEQDNEK' A
#
# COMPACT_ATOMS: atom_id res chain seq x y z
N MET A 1 -1.50 7.21 -10.37
CA MET A 1 -0.75 6.08 -9.75
C MET A 1 -0.32 6.35 -8.31
N ALA A 2 -0.18 7.61 -7.87
CA ALA A 2 0.14 7.96 -6.49
C ALA A 2 -0.84 7.38 -5.44
N GLN A 3 -2.16 7.46 -5.68
CA GLN A 3 -3.18 6.94 -4.74
C GLN A 3 -3.04 5.45 -4.46
N ARG A 4 -2.75 4.62 -5.48
CA ARG A 4 -2.58 3.16 -5.30
C ARG A 4 -1.34 2.82 -4.47
N PHE A 5 -0.26 3.58 -4.63
CA PHE A 5 0.94 3.42 -3.82
C PHE A 5 0.68 3.78 -2.36
N GLN A 6 -0.04 4.88 -2.11
CA GLN A 6 -0.43 5.27 -0.75
C GLN A 6 -1.33 4.21 -0.09
N VAL A 7 -2.32 3.68 -0.82
CA VAL A 7 -3.15 2.56 -0.37
C VAL A 7 -2.28 1.34 -0.05
N ALA A 8 -1.31 1.00 -0.91
CA ALA A 8 -0.44 -0.14 -0.69
C ALA A 8 0.42 0.02 0.58
N LYS A 9 0.97 1.22 0.81
CA LYS A 9 1.74 1.56 2.01
C LYS A 9 0.89 1.41 3.27
N MET A 10 -0.31 1.99 3.29
CA MET A 10 -1.21 1.90 4.44
C MET A 10 -1.69 0.46 4.70
N LEU A 11 -1.92 -0.35 3.66
CA LEU A 11 -2.24 -1.77 3.81
C LEU A 11 -1.06 -2.56 4.37
N HIS A 12 0.17 -2.22 4.01
CA HIS A 12 1.38 -2.82 4.55
C HIS A 12 1.59 -2.46 6.03
N GLU A 13 1.27 -1.22 6.41
CA GLU A 13 1.23 -0.75 7.80
C GLU A 13 0.07 -1.32 8.64
N GLY A 14 -0.78 -2.19 8.06
CA GLY A 14 -1.89 -2.83 8.77
C GLY A 14 -3.11 -1.94 9.02
N LYS A 15 -3.25 -0.82 8.29
CA LYS A 15 -4.44 0.06 8.40
C LYS A 15 -5.70 -0.64 7.90
N THR A 16 -6.84 -0.32 8.51
CA THR A 16 -8.16 -0.85 8.11
C THR A 16 -8.68 -0.14 6.85
N TYR A 17 -9.61 -0.78 6.15
CA TYR A 17 -10.16 -0.25 4.89
C TYR A 17 -10.85 1.10 5.06
N SER A 18 -11.55 1.31 6.19
CA SER A 18 -12.23 2.58 6.48
C SER A 18 -11.23 3.74 6.61
N VAL A 19 -10.11 3.52 7.31
CA VAL A 19 -9.06 4.54 7.46
C VAL A 19 -8.43 4.85 6.11
N ILE A 20 -8.13 3.82 5.32
CA ILE A 20 -7.54 3.99 3.99
C ILE A 20 -8.48 4.75 3.06
N GLU A 21 -9.77 4.45 3.09
CA GLU A 21 -10.77 5.15 2.28
C GLU A 21 -10.88 6.63 2.66
N THR A 22 -10.88 6.96 3.97
CA THR A 22 -10.91 8.34 4.43
C THR A 22 -9.64 9.12 4.07
N GLU A 23 -8.46 8.53 4.26
CA GLU A 23 -7.17 9.21 4.04
C GLU A 23 -6.80 9.33 2.55
N THR A 24 -7.15 8.33 1.74
CA THR A 24 -6.73 8.28 0.33
C THR A 24 -7.85 8.63 -0.65
N GLY A 25 -9.11 8.64 -0.21
CA GLY A 25 -10.28 8.78 -1.09
C GLY A 25 -10.48 7.58 -2.04
N ALA A 26 -9.78 6.46 -1.81
CA ALA A 26 -9.86 5.30 -2.67
C ALA A 26 -11.09 4.45 -2.34
N SER A 27 -11.84 4.05 -3.35
CA SER A 27 -12.99 3.15 -3.18
C SER A 27 -12.57 1.76 -2.68
N THR A 28 -13.47 1.06 -2.00
CA THR A 28 -13.24 -0.31 -1.50
C THR A 28 -12.80 -1.27 -2.61
N ALA A 29 -13.35 -1.14 -3.82
CA ALA A 29 -12.95 -1.94 -4.99
C ALA A 29 -11.50 -1.68 -5.41
N THR A 30 -11.01 -0.45 -5.23
CA THR A 30 -9.62 -0.08 -5.50
C THR A 30 -8.70 -0.66 -4.43
N ILE A 31 -9.06 -0.51 -3.14
CA ILE A 31 -8.30 -1.07 -2.02
C ILE A 31 -8.17 -2.60 -2.17
N SER A 32 -9.26 -3.28 -2.52
CA SER A 32 -9.26 -4.73 -2.75
C SER A 32 -8.31 -5.15 -3.89
N ARG A 33 -8.30 -4.43 -5.02
CA ARG A 33 -7.36 -4.71 -6.12
C ARG A 33 -5.91 -4.53 -5.68
N VAL A 34 -5.61 -3.48 -4.91
CA VAL A 34 -4.25 -3.25 -4.38
C VAL A 34 -3.85 -4.32 -3.37
N LYS A 35 -4.75 -4.71 -2.46
CA LYS A 35 -4.49 -5.81 -1.51
C LYS A 35 -4.19 -7.13 -2.22
N ARG A 36 -4.89 -7.42 -3.32
CA ARG A 36 -4.59 -8.58 -4.15
C ARG A 36 -3.20 -8.48 -4.79
N SER A 37 -2.82 -7.32 -5.31
CA SER A 37 -1.48 -7.09 -5.86
C SER A 37 -0.37 -7.13 -4.81
N LEU A 38 -0.67 -6.82 -3.55
CA LEU A 38 0.27 -7.00 -2.43
C LEU A 38 0.45 -8.47 -2.08
N ASN A 39 -0.66 -9.22 -1.96
CA ASN A 39 -0.62 -10.61 -1.48
C ASN A 39 -0.24 -11.64 -2.56
N TYR A 40 -0.52 -11.33 -3.84
CA TYR A 40 -0.37 -12.26 -4.97
C TYR A 40 0.35 -11.62 -6.16
N GLY A 41 1.04 -10.51 -5.94
CA GLY A 41 1.81 -9.82 -6.97
C GLY A 41 3.19 -10.46 -7.18
N ASN A 42 4.09 -9.65 -7.70
CA ASN A 42 5.50 -10.03 -7.94
C ASN A 42 6.42 -9.49 -6.82
N ASP A 43 5.93 -9.42 -5.59
CA ASP A 43 6.63 -8.91 -4.38
C ASP A 43 7.29 -7.51 -4.50
N MET A 44 7.01 -6.79 -5.59
CA MET A 44 7.66 -5.52 -5.91
C MET A 44 7.36 -4.44 -4.87
N TYR A 45 6.19 -4.50 -4.23
CA TYR A 45 5.85 -3.59 -3.14
C TYR A 45 6.75 -3.78 -1.92
N GLU A 46 7.07 -5.03 -1.54
CA GLU A 46 7.97 -5.31 -0.42
C GLU A 46 9.38 -4.80 -0.72
N VAL A 47 9.89 -5.02 -1.94
CA VAL A 47 11.20 -4.52 -2.36
C VAL A 47 11.26 -2.99 -2.29
N VAL A 48 10.21 -2.31 -2.73
CA VAL A 48 10.14 -0.84 -2.68
C VAL A 48 10.06 -0.35 -1.23
N PHE A 49 9.24 -0.96 -0.38
CA PHE A 49 9.14 -0.57 1.02
C PHE A 49 10.45 -0.82 1.78
N ALA A 50 11.11 -1.97 1.58
CA ALA A 50 12.40 -2.27 2.19
C ALA A 50 13.49 -1.26 1.79
N ARG A 51 13.53 -0.83 0.52
CA ARG A 51 14.46 0.23 0.08
C ARG A 51 14.17 1.57 0.73
N MET A 52 12.89 1.92 0.86
CA MET A 52 12.50 3.18 1.51
C MET A 52 12.82 3.19 3.01
N GLU A 53 12.73 2.05 3.69
CA GLU A 53 13.17 1.91 5.09
C GLU A 53 14.70 2.06 5.20
N GLN A 54 15.46 1.39 4.34
CA GLN A 54 16.93 1.49 4.30
C GLN A 54 17.44 2.91 4.02
N ASP A 55 16.72 3.69 3.21
CA ASP A 55 17.07 5.09 2.94
C ASP A 55 16.71 6.05 4.09
N ASN A 56 15.77 5.68 4.99
CA ASN A 56 15.44 6.48 6.17
C ASN A 56 16.36 6.22 7.38
N GLU A 57 17.15 5.14 7.34
CA GLU A 57 18.11 4.78 8.40
C GLU A 57 19.54 5.34 8.16
N LYS A 58 19.75 6.16 7.12
CA LYS A 58 21.02 6.83 6.81
C LYS A 58 20.99 8.32 7.13
#